data_AF-A0A846ZXV1-F1
#
_entry.id   AF-A0A846ZXV1-F1
#
_cell.length_a   1.000
_cell.length_b   1.000
_cell.length_c   1.000
_cell.angle_alpha   90.00
_cell.angle_beta   90.00
_cell.angle_gamma   90.00
#
_symmetry.space_group_name_H-M   'P 1'
#
loop_
_entity.id
_entity.type
_entity.pdbx_description
1 polymer ?
#
loop_
_entity_poly.entity_id
_entity_poly.type
_entity_poly.pdbx_seq_one_letter_code
_entity_poly.pdbx_strand_id
1 'polypeptide(L)'
;MSENNAPPSHESDSVRSRPGWDAYFMDIVDLVSRRSTCLRRAVGAGLVRDKRILATGYNGAPSKLQHCLEIGCLRDQLHVPSGERHELCRGLHAEQNAIIQAALHGVSAKGSTLYCT
;
A
#
# COMPACT_ATOMS: atom_id res chain seq x y z
N MET A 1 -1.05 57.06 17.50
CA MET A 1 -0.32 55.79 17.38
C MET A 1 -1.05 55.00 16.32
N SER A 2 -0.45 54.93 15.13
CA SER A 2 -1.08 54.56 13.87
C SER A 2 -1.41 53.07 13.85
N GLU A 3 -2.66 52.74 13.49
CA GLU A 3 -3.14 51.37 13.31
C GLU A 3 -2.47 50.75 12.08
N ASN A 4 -1.62 49.74 12.31
CA ASN A 4 -1.04 48.91 11.26
C ASN A 4 -2.11 47.94 10.73
N ASN A 5 -2.90 48.38 9.76
CA ASN A 5 -3.74 47.49 8.95
C ASN A 5 -2.97 47.08 7.69
N ALA A 6 -2.11 46.06 7.83
CA ALA A 6 -1.61 45.33 6.67
C ALA A 6 -2.75 44.43 6.13
N PRO A 7 -3.07 44.49 4.83
CA PRO A 7 -4.07 43.58 4.26
C PRO A 7 -3.55 42.13 4.35
N PRO A 8 -4.43 41.14 4.59
CA PRO A 8 -4.02 39.74 4.55
C PRO A 8 -3.51 39.43 3.14
N SER A 9 -2.25 39.00 3.06
CA SER A 9 -1.65 38.48 1.85
C SER A 9 -2.50 37.32 1.34
N HIS A 10 -3.06 37.47 0.15
CA HIS A 10 -3.70 36.40 -0.59
C HIS A 10 -2.70 35.25 -0.78
N GLU A 11 -2.74 34.25 0.10
CA GLU A 11 -2.16 32.95 -0.18
C GLU A 11 -2.88 32.41 -1.41
N SER A 12 -2.13 32.23 -2.49
CA SER A 12 -2.62 31.66 -3.73
C SER A 12 -3.11 30.25 -3.44
N ASP A 13 -4.42 30.06 -3.47
CA ASP A 13 -5.03 28.73 -3.62
C ASP A 13 -4.44 28.11 -4.89
N SER A 14 -3.42 27.27 -4.73
CA SER A 14 -2.90 26.48 -5.84
C SER A 14 -4.07 25.63 -6.33
N VAL A 15 -4.44 25.81 -7.61
CA VAL A 15 -5.47 25.02 -8.26
C VAL A 15 -5.10 23.56 -8.07
N ARG A 16 -5.80 22.84 -7.19
CA ARG A 16 -5.57 21.41 -6.95
C ARG A 16 -5.78 20.68 -8.27
N SER A 17 -4.68 20.29 -8.93
CA SER A 17 -4.74 19.52 -10.16
C SER A 17 -5.34 18.15 -9.87
N ARG A 18 -6.43 17.81 -10.56
CA ARG A 18 -7.07 16.50 -10.43
C ARG A 18 -6.11 15.40 -10.93
N PRO A 19 -5.78 14.38 -10.10
CA PRO A 19 -4.88 13.32 -10.53
C PRO A 19 -5.51 12.48 -11.65
N GLY A 20 -4.65 11.96 -12.52
CA GLY A 20 -5.01 10.89 -13.45
C GLY A 20 -5.33 9.59 -12.70
N TRP A 21 -5.95 8.63 -13.39
CA TRP A 21 -6.38 7.38 -12.77
C TRP A 21 -5.22 6.56 -12.19
N ASP A 22 -4.12 6.42 -12.93
CA ASP A 22 -2.98 5.64 -12.45
C ASP A 22 -2.34 6.27 -11.21
N ALA A 23 -2.13 7.60 -11.22
CA ALA A 23 -1.62 8.32 -10.05
C ALA A 23 -2.54 8.14 -8.84
N TYR A 24 -3.86 8.27 -9.04
CA TYR A 24 -4.85 8.06 -7.99
C TYR A 24 -4.79 6.65 -7.39
N PHE A 25 -4.68 5.60 -8.23
CA PHE A 25 -4.59 4.23 -7.73
C PHE A 25 -3.23 3.94 -7.08
N MET A 26 -2.14 4.51 -7.60
CA MET A 26 -0.82 4.44 -6.97
C MET A 26 -0.79 5.09 -5.58
N ASP A 27 -1.38 6.28 -5.43
CA ASP A 27 -1.51 6.96 -4.13
C ASP A 27 -2.31 6.12 -3.12
N ILE A 28 -3.36 5.44 -3.58
CA ILE A 28 -4.15 4.55 -2.73
C ILE A 28 -3.33 3.34 -2.29
N VAL A 29 -2.62 2.66 -3.21
CA VAL A 29 -1.84 1.49 -2.81
C VAL A 29 -0.64 1.87 -1.94
N ASP A 30 -0.08 3.08 -2.11
CA ASP A 30 0.90 3.65 -1.17
C ASP A 30 0.29 3.80 0.24
N LEU A 31 -0.91 4.35 0.34
CA LEU A 31 -1.62 4.43 1.63
C LEU A 31 -1.90 3.04 2.23
N VAL A 32 -2.29 2.06 1.41
CA VAL A 32 -2.51 0.67 1.84
C VAL A 32 -1.21 0.05 2.36
N SER A 33 -0.06 0.33 1.72
CA SER A 33 1.25 -0.19 2.13
C SER A 33 1.63 0.17 3.57
N ARG A 34 1.10 1.28 4.09
CA ARG A 34 1.37 1.76 5.47
C ARG A 34 0.84 0.84 6.55
N ARG A 35 -0.02 -0.12 6.20
CA ARG A 35 -0.46 -1.20 7.11
C ARG A 35 0.47 -2.42 7.10
N SER A 36 1.50 -2.44 6.26
CA SER A 36 2.49 -3.51 6.22
C SER A 36 3.10 -3.75 7.59
N THR A 37 3.33 -5.02 7.89
CA THR A 37 4.03 -5.45 9.10
C THR A 37 5.37 -6.11 8.81
N CYS A 38 5.87 -5.98 7.57
CA CYS A 38 7.18 -6.45 7.15
C CYS A 38 8.26 -5.41 7.51
N LEU A 39 9.38 -5.86 8.07
CA LEU A 39 10.50 -4.99 8.44
C LEU A 39 11.37 -4.56 7.26
N ARG A 40 11.34 -5.32 6.15
CA ARG A 40 12.22 -5.09 5.00
C ARG A 40 11.66 -4.11 3.98
N ARG A 41 10.36 -4.18 3.72
CA ARG A 41 9.65 -3.36 2.72
C ARG A 41 8.17 -3.26 3.08
N ALA A 42 7.63 -2.05 3.05
CA ALA A 42 6.19 -1.81 3.05
C ALA A 42 5.69 -1.85 1.61
N VAL A 43 4.80 -2.79 1.30
CA VAL A 43 4.23 -2.97 -0.04
C VAL A 43 2.72 -2.97 0.07
N GLY A 44 2.06 -2.20 -0.79
CA GLY A 44 0.62 -2.19 -0.96
C GLY A 44 0.25 -2.52 -2.39
N ALA A 45 -0.90 -3.17 -2.58
CA ALA A 45 -1.42 -3.56 -3.87
C ALA A 45 -2.94 -3.38 -3.96
N GLY A 46 -3.44 -3.16 -5.17
CA GLY A 46 -4.85 -2.96 -5.45
C GLY A 46 -5.25 -3.53 -6.80
N LEU A 47 -6.30 -4.36 -6.82
CA LEU A 47 -6.92 -4.86 -8.04
C LEU A 47 -7.99 -3.87 -8.49
N VAL A 48 -7.90 -3.38 -9.72
CA VAL A 48 -8.79 -2.36 -10.28
C VAL A 48 -9.41 -2.87 -11.58
N ARG A 49 -10.72 -2.71 -11.73
CA ARG A 49 -11.43 -2.94 -13.00
C ARG A 49 -12.48 -1.85 -13.19
N ASP A 50 -12.60 -1.33 -14.41
CA ASP A 50 -13.56 -0.27 -14.75
C ASP A 50 -13.49 0.93 -13.77
N LYS A 51 -12.25 1.33 -13.44
CA LYS A 51 -11.93 2.42 -12.49
C LYS A 51 -12.47 2.21 -11.07
N ARG A 52 -12.74 0.96 -10.68
CA ARG A 52 -13.19 0.58 -9.33
C ARG A 52 -12.18 -0.37 -8.70
N ILE A 53 -11.86 -0.11 -7.44
CA ILE A 53 -11.04 -1.01 -6.64
C ILE A 53 -11.90 -2.20 -6.24
N LEU A 54 -11.44 -3.40 -6.59
CA LEU A 54 -12.09 -4.68 -6.31
C LEU A 54 -11.61 -5.26 -4.98
N ALA A 55 -10.31 -5.18 -4.73
CA ALA A 55 -9.66 -5.66 -3.52
C ALA A 55 -8.31 -4.96 -3.34
N THR A 56 -7.85 -4.89 -2.10
CA THR A 56 -6.54 -4.35 -1.74
C THR A 56 -5.79 -5.36 -0.87
N GLY A 57 -4.47 -5.27 -0.85
CA GLY A 57 -3.62 -6.04 0.05
C GLY A 57 -2.38 -5.26 0.44
N TYR A 58 -1.83 -5.57 1.60
CA TYR A 58 -0.50 -5.15 2.01
C TYR A 58 0.28 -6.39 2.42
N ASN A 59 1.61 -6.34 2.37
CA ASN A 59 2.43 -7.49 2.75
C ASN A 59 2.51 -7.66 4.27
N GLY A 60 2.39 -8.91 4.74
CA GLY A 60 2.32 -9.21 6.17
C GLY A 60 2.08 -10.69 6.45
N ALA A 61 2.27 -11.11 7.71
CA ALA A 61 1.97 -12.47 8.12
C ALA A 61 0.47 -12.79 7.92
N PRO A 62 0.11 -14.06 7.60
CA PRO A 62 -1.28 -14.49 7.55
C PRO A 62 -2.07 -14.12 8.81
N SER A 63 -3.38 -13.91 8.65
CA SER A 63 -4.27 -13.59 9.76
C SER A 63 -4.11 -14.58 10.92
N LYS A 64 -4.09 -14.05 12.15
CA LYS A 64 -3.93 -14.80 13.42
C LYS A 64 -2.52 -15.33 13.68
N LEU A 65 -1.53 -15.00 12.86
CA LEU A 65 -0.12 -15.24 13.16
C LEU A 65 0.56 -13.94 13.60
N GLN A 66 1.61 -14.07 14.43
CA GLN A 66 2.39 -12.94 14.88
C GLN A 66 3.12 -12.25 13.73
N HIS A 67 3.13 -10.92 13.76
CA HIS A 67 3.75 -10.12 12.73
C HIS A 67 5.27 -9.98 12.90
N CYS A 68 5.99 -9.67 11.81
CA CYS A 68 7.44 -9.41 11.91
C CYS A 68 7.75 -8.20 12.80
N LEU A 69 6.82 -7.25 12.96
CA LEU A 69 6.91 -6.16 13.94
C LEU A 69 7.01 -6.66 15.39
N GLU A 70 6.45 -7.83 15.70
CA GLU A 70 6.43 -8.37 17.07
C GLU A 70 7.63 -9.28 17.35
N ILE A 71 7.98 -10.13 16.38
CA ILE A 71 8.95 -11.24 16.60
C ILE A 71 10.19 -11.15 15.71
N GLY A 72 10.41 -10.01 15.05
CA GLY A 72 11.55 -9.78 14.15
C GLY A 72 11.42 -10.50 12.80
N CYS A 73 12.41 -10.34 11.93
CA CYS A 73 12.46 -10.99 10.61
C CYS A 73 13.57 -12.06 10.55
N LEU A 74 13.19 -13.33 10.35
CA LEU A 74 14.14 -14.43 10.22
C LEU A 74 15.13 -14.23 9.07
N ARG A 75 14.65 -13.62 7.97
CA ARG A 75 15.49 -13.32 6.81
C ARG A 75 16.57 -12.29 7.13
N ASP A 76 16.29 -11.31 7.98
CA ASP A 76 17.28 -10.31 8.39
C ASP A 76 18.29 -10.91 9.36
N GLN A 77 17.82 -11.73 10.31
CA GLN A 77 18.68 -12.45 11.26
C GLN A 77 19.68 -13.37 10.55
N LEU A 78 19.26 -13.99 9.44
CA LEU A 78 20.09 -14.88 8.63
C LEU A 78 20.79 -14.17 7.46
N HIS A 79 20.73 -12.83 7.39
CA HIS A 79 21.36 -12.02 6.33
C HIS A 79 21.00 -12.47 4.90
N VAL A 80 19.75 -12.89 4.69
CA VAL A 80 19.28 -13.42 3.42
C VAL A 80 19.08 -12.28 2.40
N PRO A 81 19.76 -12.33 1.23
CA PRO A 81 19.59 -11.34 0.17
C PRO A 81 18.15 -11.19 -0.33
N SER A 82 17.86 -10.09 -1.03
CA SER A 82 16.58 -9.92 -1.72
C SER A 82 16.48 -10.92 -2.87
N GLY A 83 15.29 -11.49 -3.09
CA GLY A 83 15.05 -12.45 -4.19
C GLY A 83 15.45 -13.90 -3.88
N GLU A 84 16.07 -14.17 -2.74
CA GLU A 84 16.51 -15.51 -2.35
C GLU A 84 15.72 -16.07 -1.16
N ARG A 85 15.69 -17.40 -1.01
CA ARG A 85 15.15 -18.15 0.15
C ARG A 85 13.77 -17.69 0.62
N HIS A 86 12.84 -17.55 -0.32
CA HIS A 86 11.50 -17.02 -0.05
C HIS A 86 10.72 -17.86 0.96
N GLU A 87 11.00 -19.16 1.03
CA GLU A 87 10.44 -20.10 2.00
C GLU A 87 10.70 -19.73 3.48
N LEU A 88 11.69 -18.87 3.74
CA LEU A 88 11.93 -18.32 5.09
C LEU A 88 11.06 -17.11 5.43
N CYS A 89 10.37 -16.53 4.43
CA CYS A 89 9.47 -15.42 4.66
C CYS A 89 8.15 -15.94 5.24
N ARG A 90 7.73 -15.40 6.38
CA ARG A 90 6.40 -15.66 6.95
C ARG A 90 5.32 -14.77 6.34
N GLY A 91 5.73 -13.67 5.71
CA GLY A 91 4.82 -12.68 5.14
C GLY A 91 4.36 -13.09 3.75
N LEU A 92 3.06 -12.98 3.52
CA LEU A 92 2.49 -12.96 2.17
C LEU A 92 2.76 -11.61 1.52
N HIS A 93 2.89 -11.63 0.20
CA HIS A 93 2.99 -10.45 -0.63
C HIS A 93 1.68 -9.65 -0.64
N ALA A 94 1.77 -8.35 -0.93
CA ALA A 94 0.60 -7.48 -1.00
C ALA A 94 -0.32 -7.91 -2.16
N GLU A 95 0.28 -8.28 -3.28
CA GLU A 95 -0.36 -8.77 -4.49
C GLU A 95 -1.13 -10.07 -4.22
N GLN A 96 -0.51 -10.98 -3.47
CA GLN A 96 -1.15 -12.23 -3.04
C GLN A 96 -2.36 -11.93 -2.14
N ASN A 97 -2.20 -11.04 -1.17
CA ASN A 97 -3.30 -10.66 -0.27
C ASN A 97 -4.45 -10.00 -1.04
N ALA A 98 -4.19 -9.17 -2.05
CA ALA A 98 -5.23 -8.59 -2.90
C ALA A 98 -6.03 -9.67 -3.66
N ILE A 99 -5.35 -10.66 -4.23
CA ILE A 99 -5.99 -11.78 -4.95
C ILE A 99 -6.77 -12.68 -3.99
N ILE A 100 -6.20 -13.01 -2.83
CA ILE A 100 -6.86 -13.83 -1.80
C ILE A 100 -8.12 -13.14 -1.29
N GLN A 101 -8.07 -11.82 -1.04
CA GLN A 101 -9.24 -11.04 -0.65
C GLN A 101 -10.34 -11.07 -1.72
N ALA A 102 -9.97 -10.88 -2.98
CA ALA A 102 -10.93 -11.00 -4.09
C ALA A 102 -11.58 -12.39 -4.13
N ALA A 103 -10.78 -13.46 -4.01
CA ALA A 103 -11.27 -14.84 -4.00
C ALA A 103 -12.19 -15.13 -2.80
N LEU A 104 -11.81 -14.68 -1.59
CA LEU A 104 -12.59 -14.86 -0.36
C LEU A 104 -13.98 -14.25 -0.47
N HIS A 105 -14.09 -13.11 -1.17
CA HIS A 105 -15.35 -12.39 -1.37
C HIS A 105 -16.08 -12.74 -2.67
N GLY A 106 -15.61 -13.76 -3.41
CA GLY A 106 -16.24 -14.18 -4.67
C GLY A 106 -16.13 -13.13 -5.79
N VAL A 107 -15.14 -12.24 -5.71
CA VAL A 107 -14.90 -11.19 -6.70
C VAL A 107 -13.89 -11.70 -7.73
N SER A 108 -14.31 -11.82 -8.99
CA SER A 108 -13.42 -12.22 -10.07
C SER A 108 -12.36 -11.14 -10.34
N ALA A 109 -11.08 -11.53 -10.31
CA ALA A 109 -9.95 -10.71 -10.74
C ALA A 109 -9.71 -10.74 -12.27
N LYS A 110 -10.51 -11.49 -13.04
CA LYS A 110 -10.31 -11.58 -14.49
C LYS A 110 -10.49 -10.21 -15.15
N GLY A 111 -9.51 -9.81 -15.97
CA GLY A 111 -9.54 -8.53 -16.68
C GLY A 111 -9.31 -7.29 -15.81
N SER A 112 -8.84 -7.44 -14.57
CA SER A 112 -8.41 -6.30 -13.75
C SER A 112 -6.94 -5.94 -13.98
N THR A 113 -6.60 -4.68 -13.71
CA THR A 113 -5.23 -4.18 -13.57
C THR A 113 -4.81 -4.22 -12.10
N LEU A 114 -3.60 -4.68 -11.80
CA LEU A 114 -3.01 -4.61 -10.46
C LEU A 114 -2.07 -3.40 -10.38
N TYR A 115 -2.29 -2.54 -9.38
CA TYR A 115 -1.34 -1.49 -8.98
C TYR A 115 -0.57 -1.98 -7.75
N CYS A 116 0.73 -1.68 -7.67
CA CYS A 116 1.60 -2.11 -6.58
C CYS A 116 2.74 -1.10 -6.39
N THR A 117 3.10 -0.81 -5.13
CA THR A 117 4.26 0.03 -4.75
C THR A 117 5.59 -0.70 -4.88
#